data_AF-U3A072-F1
#
_entry.id   AF-U3A072-F1
#
_cell.length_a   1.000
_cell.length_b   1.000
_cell.length_c   1.000
_cell.angle_alpha   90.00
_cell.angle_beta   90.00
_cell.angle_gamma   90.00
#
_symmetry.space_group_name_H-M   'P 1'
#
loop_
_entity.id
_entity.type
_entity.pdbx_description
1 polymer ?
#
loop_
_entity_poly.entity_id
_entity_poly.type
_entity_poly.pdbx_seq_one_letter_code
_entity_poly.pdbx_strand_id
1 'polypeptide(L)'
;MESRYEIFNLEGGITAWKAEGLPVVGAAPPRLTIFRQVQIVAGLVVLLSVLAGYFLNPVGFAIAGLLGAGLVFAGVSGWCGMAVLLNHMPWNRAI
;
A
#
# COMPACT_ATOMS: atom_id res chain seq x y z
N MET A 1 -4.46 26.48 -34.25
CA MET A 1 -4.73 26.94 -32.88
C MET A 1 -3.39 27.03 -32.17
N GLU A 2 -2.73 28.18 -32.27
CA GLU A 2 -1.45 28.42 -31.60
C GLU A 2 -1.72 28.83 -30.15
N SER A 3 -1.23 28.03 -29.21
CA SER A 3 -1.22 28.37 -27.79
C SER A 3 -0.30 29.57 -27.58
N ARG A 4 -0.79 30.62 -26.89
CA ARG A 4 -0.02 31.83 -26.53
C ARG A 4 0.98 31.63 -25.39
N TYR A 5 1.19 30.40 -24.94
CA TYR A 5 2.02 30.09 -23.78
C TYR A 5 3.24 29.27 -24.18
N GLU A 6 4.40 29.65 -23.65
CA GLU A 6 5.60 28.82 -23.68
C GLU A 6 5.40 27.62 -22.74
N ILE A 7 5.57 26.43 -23.27
CA ILE A 7 5.44 25.17 -22.54
C ILE A 7 6.84 24.60 -22.35
N PHE A 8 7.23 24.37 -21.11
CA PHE A 8 8.51 23.75 -20.75
C PHE A 8 8.26 22.36 -20.19
N ASN A 9 9.17 21.43 -20.49
CA ASN A 9 9.18 20.09 -19.89
C ASN A 9 10.17 20.07 -18.72
N LEU A 10 9.69 19.66 -17.54
CA LEU A 10 10.55 19.45 -16.38
C LEU A 10 11.17 18.05 -16.49
N GLU A 11 12.40 17.98 -17.01
CA GLU A 11 13.11 16.73 -17.21
C GLU A 11 13.32 16.00 -15.87
N GLY A 12 12.95 14.72 -15.80
CA GLY A 12 12.98 13.92 -14.57
C GLY A 12 11.91 14.28 -13.51
N GLY A 13 11.11 15.32 -13.73
CA GLY A 13 9.97 15.72 -12.90
C GLY A 13 10.36 16.11 -11.47
N ILE A 14 9.39 15.96 -10.55
CA ILE A 14 9.58 16.31 -9.12
C ILE A 14 10.64 15.44 -8.42
N THR A 15 10.92 14.26 -8.96
CA THR A 15 11.94 13.33 -8.44
C THR A 15 13.35 13.89 -8.64
N ALA A 16 13.66 14.39 -9.85
CA ALA A 16 14.94 15.05 -10.13
C ALA A 16 15.08 16.34 -9.31
N TRP A 17 14.02 17.14 -9.21
CA TRP A 17 13.98 18.34 -8.36
C TRP A 17 14.36 18.05 -6.90
N LYS A 18 13.79 16.97 -6.32
CA LYS A 18 14.13 16.52 -4.96
C LYS A 18 15.56 15.99 -4.84
N ALA A 19 16.06 15.30 -5.86
CA ALA A 19 17.42 14.75 -5.87
C ALA A 19 18.50 15.84 -5.85
N GLU A 20 18.22 16.99 -6.49
CA GLU A 20 19.06 18.19 -6.49
C GLU A 20 18.95 19.00 -5.18
N GLY A 21 18.19 18.52 -4.18
CA GLY A 21 18.06 19.19 -2.88
C GLY A 21 17.25 20.48 -2.92
N LEU A 22 16.50 20.73 -4.00
CA LEU A 22 15.71 21.94 -4.17
C LEU A 22 14.46 21.94 -3.26
N PRO A 23 13.97 23.12 -2.84
CA PRO A 23 12.89 23.21 -1.86
C PRO A 23 11.60 22.61 -2.39
N VAL A 24 10.94 21.80 -1.55
CA VAL A 24 9.62 21.23 -1.83
C VAL A 24 8.64 21.68 -0.75
N VAL A 25 7.65 22.46 -1.16
CA VAL A 25 6.54 22.86 -0.28
C VAL A 25 5.58 21.69 -0.11
N GLY A 26 5.18 21.38 1.12
CA GLY A 26 4.24 20.28 1.40
C GLY A 26 4.87 18.90 1.50
N ALA A 27 6.18 18.80 1.76
CA ALA A 27 6.85 17.54 2.08
C ALA A 27 6.37 16.98 3.43
N ALA A 28 5.16 16.44 3.48
CA ALA A 28 4.76 15.56 4.57
C ALA A 28 5.70 14.36 4.59
N PRO A 29 6.05 13.82 5.77
CA PRO A 29 6.86 12.62 5.85
C PRO A 29 6.23 11.50 5.01
N PRO A 30 7.05 10.65 4.36
CA PRO A 30 6.56 9.60 3.49
C PRO A 30 5.59 8.70 4.27
N ARG A 31 4.31 8.75 3.90
CA ARG A 31 3.28 7.88 4.49
C ARG A 31 3.49 6.46 3.97
N LEU A 32 3.23 5.45 4.81
CA LEU A 32 3.24 4.06 4.37
C LEU A 32 2.20 3.89 3.27
N THR A 33 2.66 3.49 2.08
CA THR A 33 1.77 3.17 0.95
C THR A 33 0.75 2.11 1.37
N ILE A 34 -0.50 2.21 0.89
CA ILE A 34 -1.56 1.24 1.21
C ILE A 34 -1.11 -0.21 1.00
N PHE A 35 -0.42 -0.52 -0.10
CA PHE A 35 0.07 -1.88 -0.35
C PHE A 35 1.05 -2.38 0.73
N ARG A 36 1.95 -1.54 1.23
CA ARG A 36 2.82 -1.89 2.35
C ARG A 36 2.01 -2.17 3.61
N GLN A 37 0.97 -1.37 3.90
CA GLN A 37 0.10 -1.62 5.05
C GLN A 37 -0.65 -2.95 4.89
N VAL A 38 -1.20 -3.24 3.70
CA VAL A 38 -1.85 -4.52 3.39
C VAL A 38 -0.90 -5.70 3.59
N GLN A 39 0.33 -5.61 3.07
CA GLN A 39 1.34 -6.66 3.20
C GLN A 39 1.72 -6.92 4.67
N ILE A 40 1.93 -5.87 5.45
CA ILE A 40 2.26 -5.99 6.88
C ILE A 40 1.10 -6.68 7.63
N VAL A 41 -0.13 -6.22 7.42
CA VAL A 41 -1.30 -6.78 8.11
C VAL A 41 -1.53 -8.24 7.70
N ALA A 42 -1.56 -8.54 6.41
CA ALA A 42 -1.76 -9.91 5.91
C ALA A 42 -0.64 -10.85 6.41
N GLY A 43 0.61 -10.40 6.33
CA GLY A 43 1.76 -11.18 6.79
C GLY A 43 1.71 -11.48 8.29
N LEU A 44 1.35 -10.50 9.12
CA LEU A 44 1.20 -10.69 10.56
C LEU A 44 0.08 -11.66 10.90
N VAL A 45 -1.08 -11.54 10.23
CA VAL A 45 -2.20 -12.45 10.46
C VAL A 45 -1.80 -13.89 10.09
N VAL A 46 -1.15 -14.09 8.95
CA VAL A 46 -0.66 -15.42 8.54
C VAL A 46 0.36 -15.96 9.54
N LEU A 47 1.36 -15.15 9.92
CA LEU A 47 2.39 -15.57 10.88
C LEU A 47 1.78 -16.01 12.21
N LEU A 48 0.89 -15.18 12.79
CA LEU A 48 0.21 -15.49 14.05
C LEU A 48 -0.69 -16.73 13.91
N SER A 49 -1.36 -16.89 12.78
CA SER A 49 -2.23 -18.04 12.51
C SER A 49 -1.45 -19.34 12.42
N VAL A 50 -0.28 -19.33 11.77
CA VAL A 50 0.62 -20.49 11.67
C VAL A 50 1.22 -20.84 13.03
N LEU A 51 1.69 -19.84 13.78
CA LEU A 51 2.19 -20.05 15.14
C LEU A 51 1.08 -20.63 16.05
N ALA A 52 -0.14 -20.10 15.96
CA ALA A 52 -1.27 -20.65 16.69
C ALA A 52 -1.64 -22.07 16.24
N GLY A 53 -1.54 -22.35 14.94
CA GLY A 53 -1.67 -23.68 14.35
C GLY A 53 -0.75 -24.71 15.01
N TYR A 54 0.50 -24.30 15.24
CA TYR A 54 1.54 -25.14 15.80
C TYR A 54 1.45 -25.28 17.33
N PHE A 55 1.22 -24.18 18.05
CA PHE A 55 1.30 -24.16 19.53
C PHE A 55 -0.03 -24.36 20.25
N LEU A 56 -1.16 -24.03 19.62
CA LEU A 56 -2.49 -24.05 20.26
C LEU A 56 -3.39 -25.13 19.66
N ASN A 57 -3.72 -25.00 18.37
CA ASN A 57 -4.66 -25.91 17.70
C ASN A 57 -4.49 -25.81 16.17
N PRO A 58 -4.49 -26.94 15.44
CA PRO A 58 -4.46 -26.98 13.97
C PRO A 58 -5.44 -26.05 13.24
N VAL A 59 -6.54 -25.63 13.88
CA VAL A 59 -7.48 -24.62 13.36
C VAL A 59 -6.77 -23.33 12.93
N GLY A 60 -5.64 -22.96 13.54
CA GLY A 60 -4.85 -21.80 13.11
C GLY A 60 -4.38 -21.89 11.66
N PHE A 61 -4.07 -23.09 11.15
CA PHE A 61 -3.70 -23.26 9.74
C PHE A 61 -4.86 -23.02 8.77
N ALA A 62 -6.11 -23.25 9.21
CA ALA A 62 -7.28 -22.94 8.39
C ALA A 62 -7.41 -21.43 8.14
N ILE A 63 -7.11 -20.60 9.14
CA ILE A 63 -7.11 -19.14 9.00
C ILE A 63 -6.02 -18.70 8.00
N ALA A 64 -4.82 -19.26 8.11
CA ALA A 64 -3.74 -18.99 7.17
C ALA A 64 -4.11 -19.41 5.73
N GLY A 65 -4.74 -20.58 5.56
CA GLY A 65 -5.23 -21.06 4.27
C GLY A 65 -6.31 -20.17 3.65
N LEU A 66 -7.28 -19.71 4.46
CA LEU A 66 -8.32 -18.78 4.01
C LEU A 66 -7.74 -17.44 3.57
N LEU A 67 -6.79 -16.87 4.31
CA LEU A 67 -6.11 -15.65 3.87
C LEU A 67 -5.30 -15.86 2.58
N GLY A 68 -4.62 -17.01 2.44
CA GLY A 68 -3.92 -17.36 1.21
C GLY A 68 -4.86 -17.41 0.00
N ALA A 69 -6.01 -18.07 0.14
CA ALA A 69 -7.04 -18.12 -0.91
C ALA A 69 -7.58 -16.71 -1.23
N GLY A 70 -7.81 -15.88 -0.22
CA GLY A 70 -8.22 -14.48 -0.38
C GLY A 70 -7.19 -13.62 -1.13
N LEU A 71 -5.90 -13.84 -0.90
CA LEU A 71 -4.82 -13.17 -1.64
C LEU A 71 -4.79 -13.58 -3.11
N VAL A 72 -5.00 -14.86 -3.41
CA VAL A 72 -5.11 -15.34 -4.81
C VAL A 72 -6.33 -14.70 -5.48
N PHE A 73 -7.48 -14.71 -4.82
CA PHE A 73 -8.68 -14.05 -5.33
C PHE A 73 -8.48 -12.55 -5.58
N ALA A 74 -7.85 -11.84 -4.65
CA ALA A 74 -7.54 -10.41 -4.80
C ALA A 74 -6.57 -10.15 -5.97
N GLY A 75 -5.57 -11.03 -6.16
CA GLY A 75 -4.65 -10.95 -7.30
C GLY A 75 -5.33 -11.16 -8.65
N VAL A 76 -6.28 -12.10 -8.73
CA VAL A 76 -7.03 -12.40 -9.97
C VAL A 76 -8.08 -11.33 -10.27
N SER A 77 -8.83 -10.89 -9.26
CA SER A 77 -9.92 -9.91 -9.43
C SER A 77 -9.45 -8.45 -9.49
N GLY A 78 -8.22 -8.17 -9.04
CA GLY A 78 -7.73 -6.81 -8.81
C GLY A 78 -8.41 -6.11 -7.62
N TRP A 79 -9.30 -6.79 -6.89
CA TRP A 79 -10.05 -6.22 -5.78
C TRP A 79 -9.49 -6.69 -4.43
N CYS A 80 -8.91 -5.76 -3.67
CA CYS A 80 -8.44 -6.00 -2.31
C CYS A 80 -9.32 -5.26 -1.31
N GLY A 81 -10.28 -5.95 -0.68
CA GLY A 81 -11.15 -5.36 0.34
C GLY A 81 -10.39 -4.71 1.50
N MET A 82 -9.22 -5.25 1.86
CA MET A 82 -8.36 -4.66 2.89
C MET A 82 -7.78 -3.31 2.46
N ALA A 83 -7.36 -3.17 1.20
CA ALA A 83 -6.88 -1.91 0.66
C ALA A 83 -7.97 -0.82 0.69
N VAL A 84 -9.22 -1.19 0.38
CA VAL A 84 -10.38 -0.29 0.46
C VAL A 84 -10.59 0.18 1.90
N LEU A 85 -10.59 -0.75 2.86
CA LEU A 85 -10.76 -0.42 4.28
C LEU A 85 -9.64 0.51 4.78
N LEU A 86 -8.38 0.19 4.47
CA LEU A 86 -7.21 1.00 4.84
C LEU A 86 -7.26 2.40 4.24
N ASN A 87 -7.82 2.55 3.04
CA ASN A 87 -7.93 3.83 2.38
C ASN A 87 -8.85 4.82 3.13
N HIS A 88 -9.86 4.32 3.84
CA HIS A 88 -10.81 5.17 4.59
C HIS A 88 -10.29 5.61 5.97
N MET A 89 -9.20 5.01 6.46
CA MET A 89 -8.66 5.30 7.78
C MET A 89 -8.05 6.71 7.85
N PRO A 90 -8.18 7.43 8.98
CA PRO A 90 -7.92 8.86 9.06
C PRO A 90 -6.48 9.26 8.74
N TRP A 91 -5.50 8.37 9.00
CA TRP A 91 -4.10 8.59 8.65
C TRP A 91 -3.79 8.44 7.15
N ASN A 92 -4.70 7.86 6.37
CA ASN A 92 -4.54 7.69 4.92
C ASN A 92 -5.34 8.72 4.11
N ARG A 93 -6.09 9.60 4.76
CA ARG A 93 -6.77 10.71 4.09
C ARG A 93 -5.74 11.76 3.67
N ALA A 94 -5.71 12.08 2.38
CA ALA A 94 -5.05 13.28 1.90
C ALA A 94 -5.78 14.48 2.51
N ILE A 95 -5.02 15.40 3.09
CA ILE A 95 -5.53 16.71 3.52
C ILE A 95 -5.78 17.53 2.25
#